data_AF-A0A7V7WJU1-F1
#
_entry.id   AF-A0A7V7WJU1-F1
#
_cell.length_a   1.000
_cell.length_b   1.000
_cell.length_c   1.000
_cell.angle_alpha   90.00
_cell.angle_beta   90.00
_cell.angle_gamma   90.00
#
_symmetry.space_group_name_H-M   'P 1'
#
loop_
_entity.id
_entity.type
_entity.pdbx_description
1 polymer ?
#
loop_
_entity_poly.entity_id
_entity_poly.type
_entity_poly.pdbx_seq_one_letter_code
_entity_poly.pdbx_strand_id
1 'polypeptide(L)'
;MLPWKSALIVSLALLAALQAPPAGASDHDDGETDLKSRSLNLTDLYVFREGDQTGVEADNANLIFVMNTNPRSVARQQYYFSTQARYEFHVTRRATWDDAVTGMEDVLLRLEFGVPDASGRQPVTLTAVRDGQTLALTRTAGGSPIQTTLLSDAAPIENELNLGGEALTLFAGLREDPFFFDVEAFFRVRAGALGTGPAVGFRPAAEAIDFAKGYNVNAIVLRVPIAFLAGGTGAQVFDVWETISIPDLVTAP
;
A
#
# COMPACT_ATOMS: atom_id res chain seq x y z
N MET A 1 19.50 -58.67 9.74
CA MET A 1 19.72 -57.59 10.73
C MET A 1 20.37 -56.43 10.01
N LEU A 2 19.59 -55.43 9.60
CA LEU A 2 20.11 -54.21 8.98
C LEU A 2 20.85 -53.40 10.06
N PRO A 3 22.11 -52.97 9.86
CA PRO A 3 22.87 -52.31 10.91
C PRO A 3 22.29 -50.92 11.21
N TRP A 4 21.74 -50.78 12.42
CA TRP A 4 21.21 -49.56 13.04
C TRP A 4 22.03 -48.26 12.84
N LYS A 5 23.34 -48.38 12.57
CA LYS A 5 24.23 -47.25 12.27
C LYS A 5 23.89 -46.55 10.94
N SER A 6 23.31 -47.26 9.97
CA SER A 6 22.92 -46.70 8.67
C SER A 6 21.62 -45.89 8.74
N ALA A 7 20.73 -46.18 9.70
CA ALA A 7 19.49 -45.44 9.89
C ALA A 7 19.73 -44.04 10.48
N LEU A 8 20.70 -43.91 11.40
CA LEU A 8 20.99 -42.63 12.08
C LEU A 8 21.58 -41.55 11.14
N ILE A 9 22.40 -41.96 10.16
CA ILE A 9 23.04 -41.05 9.20
C ILE A 9 22.03 -40.51 8.18
N VAL A 10 21.08 -41.35 7.76
CA VAL A 10 19.99 -40.93 6.86
C VAL A 10 19.04 -39.96 7.58
N SER A 11 18.76 -40.17 8.87
CA SER A 11 17.92 -39.26 9.66
C SER A 11 18.57 -37.88 9.88
N LEU A 12 19.88 -37.80 10.14
CA LEU A 12 20.57 -36.50 10.28
C LEU A 12 20.69 -35.75 8.94
N ALA A 13 20.90 -36.47 7.83
CA ALA A 13 21.00 -35.87 6.50
C ALA A 13 19.65 -35.29 6.01
N LEU A 14 18.52 -35.94 6.36
CA LEU A 14 17.19 -35.42 6.07
C LEU A 14 16.85 -34.15 6.89
N LEU A 15 17.31 -34.05 8.15
CA LEU A 15 17.12 -32.83 8.96
C LEU A 15 17.95 -31.64 8.47
N ALA A 16 19.13 -31.87 7.91
CA ALA A 16 19.94 -30.81 7.30
C ALA A 16 19.35 -30.32 5.95
N ALA A 17 18.68 -31.19 5.20
CA ALA A 17 18.01 -30.85 3.94
C ALA A 17 16.64 -30.16 4.12
N LEU A 18 16.10 -30.12 5.34
CA LEU A 18 14.84 -29.46 5.70
C LEU A 18 15.02 -28.04 6.28
N GLN A 19 16.25 -27.51 6.26
CA GLN A 19 16.42 -26.09 6.57
C GLN A 19 15.83 -25.28 5.41
N ALA A 20 14.64 -24.74 5.63
CA ALA A 20 14.11 -23.69 4.76
C ALA A 20 15.21 -22.62 4.63
N PRO A 21 15.53 -22.18 3.40
CA PRO A 21 16.48 -21.08 3.24
C PRO A 21 15.97 -19.90 4.08
N PRO A 22 16.88 -19.12 4.71
CA PRO A 22 16.46 -17.92 5.40
C PRO A 22 15.64 -17.09 4.40
N ALA A 23 14.35 -16.95 4.69
CA ALA A 23 13.50 -16.06 3.94
C ALA A 23 14.04 -14.65 4.20
N GLY A 24 14.55 -14.00 3.15
CA GLY A 24 14.86 -12.59 3.21
C GLY A 24 13.55 -11.84 3.46
N ALA A 25 13.34 -11.39 4.68
CA ALA A 25 12.31 -10.41 4.96
C ALA A 25 12.86 -9.04 4.56
N SER A 26 12.09 -8.28 3.80
CA SER A 26 12.39 -6.86 3.60
C SER A 26 12.17 -6.15 4.93
N ASP A 27 13.18 -5.44 5.43
CA ASP A 27 12.99 -4.43 6.48
C ASP A 27 12.73 -3.06 5.83
N HIS A 28 11.87 -2.25 6.45
CA HIS A 28 11.71 -0.84 6.09
C HIS A 28 13.01 -0.03 6.28
N ASP A 29 13.99 -0.57 7.03
CA ASP A 29 15.27 0.07 7.37
C ASP A 29 16.52 -0.55 6.69
N ASP A 30 16.37 -1.42 5.69
CA ASP A 30 17.49 -2.09 5.00
C ASP A 30 18.29 -1.15 4.05
N GLY A 31 18.74 0.02 4.52
CA GLY A 31 19.72 0.89 3.87
C GLY A 31 19.21 1.72 2.68
N GLU A 32 19.37 3.05 2.76
CA GLU A 32 18.93 4.00 1.73
C GLU A 32 19.86 3.97 0.49
N THR A 33 19.37 3.43 -0.61
CA THR A 33 19.89 3.68 -1.97
C THR A 33 18.71 4.16 -2.83
N ASP A 34 18.90 4.67 -4.05
CA ASP A 34 17.77 5.07 -4.91
C ASP A 34 16.75 3.92 -5.13
N LEU A 35 17.22 2.67 -5.09
CA LEU A 35 16.40 1.45 -5.18
C LEU A 35 15.66 1.10 -3.87
N LYS A 36 16.00 1.77 -2.76
CA LYS A 36 15.49 1.56 -1.40
C LYS A 36 15.13 2.88 -0.71
N SER A 37 14.81 3.90 -1.51
CA SER A 37 14.36 5.18 -0.97
C SER A 37 13.11 4.95 -0.15
N ARG A 38 12.94 5.65 0.97
CA ARG A 38 11.70 5.55 1.77
C ARG A 38 10.45 5.86 0.96
N SER A 39 10.54 6.73 -0.05
CA SER A 39 9.43 6.99 -0.97
C SER A 39 9.00 5.77 -1.81
N LEU A 40 9.79 4.70 -1.82
CA LEU A 40 9.52 3.40 -2.44
C LEU A 40 9.15 2.32 -1.42
N ASN A 41 9.22 2.61 -0.12
CA ASN A 41 8.81 1.70 0.93
C ASN A 41 7.29 1.77 1.09
N LEU A 42 6.59 0.80 0.51
CA LEU A 42 5.17 0.54 0.74
C LEU A 42 4.95 0.16 2.22
N THR A 43 3.92 0.69 2.86
CA THR A 43 3.58 0.32 4.24
C THR A 43 2.26 -0.45 4.28
N ASP A 44 1.15 0.19 3.92
CA ASP A 44 -0.20 -0.31 4.16
C ASP A 44 -1.13 0.00 2.99
N LEU A 45 -1.97 -0.99 2.68
CA LEU A 45 -3.14 -0.88 1.80
C LEU A 45 -4.40 -0.84 2.67
N TYR A 46 -5.26 0.15 2.46
CA TYR A 46 -6.62 0.17 2.99
C TYR A 46 -7.64 0.21 1.86
N VAL A 47 -8.68 -0.63 1.97
CA VAL A 47 -9.85 -0.60 1.08
C VAL A 47 -11.11 -0.75 1.92
N PHE A 48 -12.00 0.24 1.84
CA PHE A 48 -13.26 0.24 2.59
C PHE A 48 -14.35 0.97 1.82
N ARG A 49 -15.61 0.76 2.21
CA ARG A 49 -16.74 1.49 1.61
C ARG A 49 -16.79 2.88 2.20
N GLU A 50 -17.04 3.89 1.37
CA GLU A 50 -17.12 5.29 1.84
C GLU A 50 -18.17 5.46 2.95
N GLY A 51 -19.31 4.77 2.86
CA GLY A 51 -20.38 4.81 3.86
C GLY A 51 -19.98 4.27 5.24
N ASP A 52 -18.95 3.42 5.34
CA ASP A 52 -18.42 2.95 6.63
C ASP A 52 -17.79 4.12 7.42
N GLN A 53 -17.30 5.14 6.71
CA GLN A 53 -16.71 6.34 7.29
C GLN A 53 -17.72 7.50 7.41
N THR A 54 -18.59 7.70 6.42
CA THR A 54 -19.56 8.81 6.44
C THR A 54 -20.83 8.51 7.21
N GLY A 55 -21.15 7.22 7.42
CA GLY A 55 -22.42 6.77 7.98
C GLY A 55 -23.60 6.88 7.01
N VAL A 56 -23.35 7.19 5.73
CA VAL A 56 -24.38 7.36 4.69
C VAL A 56 -24.35 6.16 3.74
N GLU A 57 -25.42 5.37 3.74
CA GLU A 57 -25.48 4.12 2.94
C GLU A 57 -25.32 4.36 1.43
N ALA A 58 -25.81 5.48 0.91
CA ALA A 58 -25.68 5.81 -0.51
C ALA A 58 -24.21 5.94 -0.96
N ASP A 59 -23.31 6.29 -0.05
CA ASP A 59 -21.88 6.45 -0.35
C ASP A 59 -21.19 5.08 -0.54
N ASN A 60 -21.82 3.98 -0.13
CA ASN A 60 -21.32 2.61 -0.39
C ASN A 60 -21.24 2.26 -1.89
N ALA A 61 -21.73 3.14 -2.78
CA ALA A 61 -21.45 3.07 -4.21
C ALA A 61 -19.97 3.32 -4.56
N ASN A 62 -19.16 3.83 -3.62
CA ASN A 62 -17.74 4.10 -3.79
C ASN A 62 -16.90 3.28 -2.80
N LEU A 63 -15.72 2.88 -3.26
CA LEU A 63 -14.65 2.36 -2.41
C LEU A 63 -13.56 3.41 -2.24
N ILE A 64 -12.99 3.47 -1.05
CA ILE A 64 -11.83 4.29 -0.73
C ILE A 64 -10.61 3.38 -0.71
N PHE A 65 -9.66 3.68 -1.59
CA PHE A 65 -8.39 2.98 -1.72
C PHE A 65 -7.30 3.89 -1.15
N VAL A 66 -6.44 3.37 -0.29
CA VAL A 66 -5.33 4.12 0.32
C VAL A 66 -4.05 3.31 0.20
N MET A 67 -3.04 3.91 -0.44
CA MET A 67 -1.66 3.41 -0.47
C MET A 67 -0.79 4.33 0.38
N ASN A 68 -0.15 3.78 1.40
CA ASN A 68 0.81 4.50 2.22
C ASN A 68 2.25 4.14 1.88
N THR A 69 3.11 5.16 1.85
CA THR A 69 4.54 5.03 1.56
C THR A 69 5.35 5.97 2.43
N ASN A 70 6.68 5.86 2.40
CA ASN A 70 7.56 6.76 3.13
C ASN A 70 7.33 6.76 4.66
N PRO A 71 7.51 5.58 5.30
CA PRO A 71 7.27 5.40 6.72
C PRO A 71 8.13 6.32 7.57
N ARG A 72 7.67 6.61 8.79
CA ARG A 72 8.42 7.41 9.78
C ARG A 72 8.82 8.79 9.24
N SER A 73 8.03 9.38 8.35
CA SER A 73 8.23 10.76 7.90
C SER A 73 8.01 11.69 9.09
N VAL A 74 9.02 12.51 9.41
CA VAL A 74 8.95 13.38 10.59
C VAL A 74 7.88 14.46 10.41
N ALA A 75 7.07 14.70 11.44
CA ALA A 75 6.08 15.76 11.43
C ALA A 75 6.70 17.13 11.06
N ARG A 76 5.91 17.97 10.38
CA ARG A 76 6.29 19.34 9.94
C ARG A 76 7.39 19.41 8.87
N GLN A 77 7.83 18.27 8.32
CA GLN A 77 8.72 18.23 7.17
C GLN A 77 7.97 17.76 5.93
N GLN A 78 8.18 18.44 4.80
CA GLN A 78 7.64 18.01 3.51
C GLN A 78 8.45 16.83 2.98
N TYR A 79 7.75 15.82 2.49
CA TYR A 79 8.32 14.71 1.75
C TYR A 79 7.60 14.56 0.41
N TYR A 80 8.29 13.97 -0.56
CA TYR A 80 7.81 13.85 -1.94
C TYR A 80 7.69 12.38 -2.33
N PHE A 81 6.79 12.11 -3.28
CA PHE A 81 6.75 10.83 -3.99
C PHE A 81 7.94 10.77 -4.96
N SER A 82 8.40 9.56 -5.26
CA SER A 82 9.46 9.35 -6.25
C SER A 82 9.00 9.80 -7.63
N THR A 83 9.89 10.48 -8.36
CA THR A 83 9.64 10.91 -9.74
C THR A 83 9.94 9.82 -10.78
N GLN A 84 10.40 8.65 -10.32
CA GLN A 84 10.77 7.52 -11.16
C GLN A 84 9.89 6.30 -10.90
N ALA A 85 8.97 6.37 -9.94
CA ALA A 85 8.16 5.24 -9.54
C ALA A 85 6.76 5.27 -10.14
N ARG A 86 6.23 4.07 -10.34
CA ARG A 86 4.83 3.79 -10.61
C ARG A 86 4.21 3.22 -9.34
N TYR A 87 3.24 3.94 -8.80
CA TYR A 87 2.45 3.55 -7.64
C TYR A 87 1.14 2.97 -8.14
N GLU A 88 0.89 1.69 -7.90
CA GLU A 88 -0.12 0.93 -8.64
C GLU A 88 -1.07 0.20 -7.68
N PHE A 89 -2.36 0.48 -7.82
CA PHE A 89 -3.41 -0.40 -7.29
C PHE A 89 -3.85 -1.36 -8.39
N HIS A 90 -3.92 -2.63 -8.06
CA HIS A 90 -4.39 -3.69 -8.93
C HIS A 90 -5.69 -4.25 -8.39
N VAL A 91 -6.64 -4.54 -9.27
CA VAL A 91 -7.95 -5.04 -8.90
C VAL A 91 -8.35 -6.22 -9.76
N THR A 92 -8.79 -7.31 -9.13
CA THR A 92 -9.47 -8.44 -9.78
C THR A 92 -10.95 -8.42 -9.38
N ARG A 93 -11.85 -8.66 -10.33
CA ARG A 93 -13.29 -8.80 -10.09
C ARG A 93 -13.62 -10.25 -9.74
N ARG A 94 -14.31 -10.45 -8.62
CA ARG A 94 -14.73 -11.78 -8.15
C ARG A 94 -16.23 -11.93 -8.19
N ALA A 95 -16.67 -13.18 -8.35
CA ALA A 95 -18.09 -13.50 -8.23
C ALA A 95 -18.48 -13.56 -6.76
N THR A 96 -17.63 -14.14 -5.92
CA THR A 96 -17.85 -14.25 -4.47
C THR A 96 -16.56 -13.98 -3.69
N TRP A 97 -16.70 -13.68 -2.39
CA TRP A 97 -15.57 -13.45 -1.48
C TRP A 97 -14.76 -14.73 -1.17
N ASP A 98 -15.25 -15.91 -1.55
CA ASP A 98 -14.67 -17.21 -1.24
C ASP A 98 -13.87 -17.74 -2.45
N ASP A 99 -13.90 -17.02 -3.58
CA ASP A 99 -13.21 -17.45 -4.78
C ASP A 99 -11.69 -17.35 -4.57
N ALA A 100 -10.94 -18.35 -5.04
CA ALA A 100 -9.48 -18.37 -4.89
C ALA A 100 -8.82 -17.20 -5.63
N VAL A 101 -7.93 -16.45 -4.97
CA VAL A 101 -7.16 -15.34 -5.57
C VAL A 101 -6.40 -15.82 -6.81
N THR A 102 -6.53 -15.08 -7.91
CA THR A 102 -5.91 -15.45 -9.20
C THR A 102 -4.63 -14.67 -9.49
N GLY A 103 -4.47 -13.49 -8.88
CA GLY A 103 -3.40 -12.54 -9.22
C GLY A 103 -3.54 -11.95 -10.63
N MET A 104 -4.70 -12.10 -11.28
CA MET A 104 -4.97 -11.52 -12.60
C MET A 104 -5.61 -10.15 -12.45
N GLU A 105 -5.03 -9.15 -13.08
CA GLU A 105 -5.54 -7.78 -13.07
C GLU A 105 -6.66 -7.60 -14.09
N ASP A 106 -7.82 -7.11 -13.63
CA ASP A 106 -8.89 -6.58 -14.48
C ASP A 106 -8.82 -5.05 -14.59
N VAL A 107 -8.38 -4.38 -13.51
CA VAL A 107 -8.22 -2.93 -13.42
C VAL A 107 -6.88 -2.58 -12.74
N LEU A 108 -6.07 -1.77 -13.43
CA LEU A 108 -4.91 -1.07 -12.91
C LEU A 108 -5.27 0.40 -12.66
N LEU A 109 -4.89 0.95 -11.51
CA LEU A 109 -4.84 2.39 -11.26
C LEU A 109 -3.40 2.78 -10.91
N ARG A 110 -2.69 3.37 -11.86
CA ARG A 110 -1.29 3.78 -11.75
C ARG A 110 -1.18 5.29 -11.54
N LEU A 111 -0.40 5.69 -10.54
CA LEU A 111 0.00 7.07 -10.32
C LEU A 111 1.50 7.25 -10.56
N GLU A 112 1.83 8.31 -11.29
CA GLU A 112 3.20 8.75 -11.55
C GLU A 112 3.31 10.24 -11.17
N PHE A 113 4.38 10.60 -10.46
CA PHE A 113 4.58 11.95 -9.92
C PHE A 113 5.71 12.67 -10.64
N GLY A 114 5.49 13.91 -11.04
CA GLY A 114 6.52 14.74 -11.65
C GLY A 114 7.41 15.44 -10.62
N VAL A 115 8.39 16.17 -11.13
CA VAL A 115 9.25 17.06 -10.32
C VAL A 115 8.37 18.13 -9.66
N PRO A 116 8.58 18.45 -8.36
CA PRO A 116 7.92 19.57 -7.71
C PRO A 116 8.03 20.87 -8.54
N ASP A 117 6.91 21.53 -8.75
CA ASP A 117 6.83 22.80 -9.47
C ASP A 117 7.33 23.97 -8.60
N ALA A 118 7.22 25.20 -9.11
CA ALA A 118 7.64 26.40 -8.39
C ALA A 118 6.87 26.64 -7.08
N SER A 119 5.67 26.06 -6.92
CA SER A 119 4.92 26.07 -5.67
C SER A 119 5.30 24.93 -4.73
N GLY A 120 6.14 24.00 -5.19
CA GLY A 120 6.58 22.82 -4.46
C GLY A 120 5.67 21.61 -4.66
N ARG A 121 4.63 21.68 -5.50
CA ARG A 121 3.67 20.58 -5.73
C ARG A 121 4.14 19.66 -6.86
N GLN A 122 3.90 18.36 -6.71
CA GLN A 122 4.17 17.43 -7.80
C GLN A 122 2.94 17.31 -8.71
N PRO A 123 3.08 17.54 -10.03
CA PRO A 123 2.04 17.18 -10.97
C PRO A 123 1.86 15.66 -10.95
N VAL A 124 0.61 15.20 -11.07
CA VAL A 124 0.27 13.78 -11.03
C VAL A 124 -0.31 13.33 -12.36
N THR A 125 0.13 12.17 -12.84
CA THR A 125 -0.53 11.44 -13.93
C THR A 125 -1.24 10.23 -13.33
N LEU A 126 -2.55 10.12 -13.54
CA LEU A 126 -3.32 8.91 -13.24
C LEU A 126 -3.55 8.15 -14.54
N THR A 127 -3.08 6.91 -14.62
CA THR A 127 -3.37 5.99 -15.72
C THR A 127 -4.23 4.85 -15.22
N ALA A 128 -5.39 4.63 -15.83
CA ALA A 128 -6.16 3.42 -15.67
C ALA A 128 -5.96 2.47 -16.84
N VAL A 129 -5.73 1.19 -16.55
CA VAL A 129 -5.88 0.11 -17.52
C VAL A 129 -7.06 -0.72 -17.07
N ARG A 130 -8.12 -0.79 -17.87
CA ARG A 130 -9.34 -1.52 -17.54
C ARG A 130 -9.78 -2.33 -18.74
N ASP A 131 -9.89 -3.64 -18.60
CA ASP A 131 -10.36 -4.53 -19.68
C ASP A 131 -9.56 -4.35 -20.98
N GLY A 132 -8.24 -4.14 -20.85
CA GLY A 132 -7.32 -3.88 -21.95
C GLY A 132 -7.39 -2.46 -22.54
N GLN A 133 -8.27 -1.58 -22.04
CA GLN A 133 -8.32 -0.17 -22.45
C GLN A 133 -7.47 0.69 -21.50
N THR A 134 -6.64 1.56 -22.07
CA THR A 134 -5.83 2.52 -21.29
C THR A 134 -6.39 3.92 -21.40
N LEU A 135 -6.57 4.59 -20.26
CA LEU A 135 -6.97 5.98 -20.14
C LEU A 135 -6.01 6.69 -19.19
N ALA A 136 -5.49 7.86 -19.57
CA ALA A 136 -4.58 8.64 -18.73
C ALA A 136 -5.10 10.06 -18.55
N LEU A 137 -4.99 10.58 -17.32
CA LEU A 137 -5.38 11.92 -16.93
C LEU A 137 -4.19 12.65 -16.31
N THR A 138 -4.01 13.90 -16.72
CA THR A 138 -3.09 14.86 -16.09
C THR A 138 -3.83 16.11 -15.60
N ARG A 139 -5.15 16.15 -15.81
CA ARG A 139 -6.03 17.26 -15.42
C ARG A 139 -7.30 16.76 -14.73
N THR A 140 -7.82 17.58 -13.83
CA THR A 140 -9.11 17.39 -13.16
C THR A 140 -10.27 17.54 -14.15
N ALA A 141 -11.47 17.14 -13.75
CA ALA A 141 -12.70 17.33 -14.51
C ALA A 141 -12.97 18.82 -14.82
N GLY A 142 -12.56 19.72 -13.91
CA GLY A 142 -12.61 21.18 -14.11
C GLY A 142 -11.48 21.73 -15.00
N GLY A 143 -10.58 20.88 -15.48
CA GLY A 143 -9.50 21.26 -16.39
C GLY A 143 -8.29 21.90 -15.71
N SER A 144 -8.11 21.79 -14.39
CA SER A 144 -6.85 22.18 -13.71
C SER A 144 -5.85 21.03 -13.71
N PRO A 145 -4.53 21.26 -13.61
CA PRO A 145 -3.58 20.16 -13.41
C PRO A 145 -3.89 19.35 -12.15
N ILE A 146 -3.72 18.03 -12.19
CA ILE A 146 -3.77 17.18 -10.99
C ILE A 146 -2.48 17.41 -10.20
N GLN A 147 -2.59 17.66 -8.90
CA GLN A 147 -1.45 18.05 -8.06
C GLN A 147 -1.51 17.40 -6.67
N THR A 148 -0.33 17.25 -6.05
CA THR A 148 -0.22 16.88 -4.63
C THR A 148 -0.61 18.02 -3.70
N THR A 149 -1.02 17.65 -2.49
CA THR A 149 -1.19 18.56 -1.35
C THR A 149 0.15 18.76 -0.64
N LEU A 150 0.45 20.01 -0.27
CA LEU A 150 1.61 20.34 0.55
C LEU A 150 1.24 20.34 2.02
N LEU A 151 2.23 20.07 2.88
CA LEU A 151 2.08 20.15 4.32
C LEU A 151 1.71 21.57 4.80
N SER A 152 2.11 22.59 4.04
CA SER A 152 1.78 24.00 4.32
C SER A 152 0.38 24.42 3.87
N ASP A 153 -0.35 23.55 3.18
CA ASP A 153 -1.70 23.89 2.73
C ASP A 153 -2.67 23.95 3.89
N ALA A 154 -3.56 24.94 3.85
CA ALA A 154 -4.61 25.09 4.84
C ALA A 154 -5.65 23.96 4.77
N ALA A 155 -5.82 23.33 3.59
CA ALA A 155 -6.75 22.24 3.35
C ALA A 155 -6.19 21.24 2.33
N PRO A 156 -6.61 19.96 2.40
CA PRO A 156 -6.31 18.98 1.36
C PRO A 156 -6.78 19.42 -0.02
N ILE A 157 -6.00 19.11 -1.05
CA ILE A 157 -6.45 19.16 -2.44
C ILE A 157 -7.14 17.85 -2.77
N GLU A 158 -8.43 17.94 -3.04
CA GLU A 158 -9.24 16.86 -3.60
C GLU A 158 -9.34 17.08 -5.11
N ASN A 159 -8.59 16.30 -5.88
CA ASN A 159 -8.60 16.36 -7.32
C ASN A 159 -9.83 15.61 -7.84
N GLU A 160 -10.86 16.33 -8.30
CA GLU A 160 -12.03 15.74 -8.94
C GLU A 160 -11.72 15.29 -10.37
N LEU A 161 -12.02 14.05 -10.71
CA LEU A 161 -11.62 13.41 -11.96
C LEU A 161 -12.85 12.84 -12.69
N ASN A 162 -12.80 12.84 -14.02
CA ASN A 162 -13.72 12.07 -14.84
C ASN A 162 -12.92 11.03 -15.63
N LEU A 163 -13.08 9.76 -15.27
CA LEU A 163 -12.32 8.65 -15.85
C LEU A 163 -13.28 7.54 -16.27
N GLY A 164 -13.28 7.21 -17.56
CA GLY A 164 -14.17 6.17 -18.09
C GLY A 164 -15.66 6.49 -17.94
N GLY A 165 -16.03 7.78 -17.83
CA GLY A 165 -17.41 8.23 -17.62
C GLY A 165 -17.84 8.33 -16.16
N GLU A 166 -16.96 7.96 -15.22
CA GLU A 166 -17.23 7.92 -13.79
C GLU A 166 -16.48 9.03 -13.04
N ALA A 167 -17.07 9.50 -11.94
CA ALA A 167 -16.50 10.55 -11.10
C ALA A 167 -15.62 9.95 -10.00
N LEU A 168 -14.31 10.16 -10.09
CA LEU A 168 -13.33 9.73 -9.10
C LEU A 168 -12.79 10.96 -8.36
N THR A 169 -12.27 10.76 -7.15
CA THR A 169 -11.56 11.81 -6.41
C THR A 169 -10.18 11.29 -5.99
N LEU A 170 -9.14 12.10 -6.21
CA LEU A 170 -7.76 11.78 -5.86
C LEU A 170 -7.19 12.79 -4.87
N PHE A 171 -6.71 12.29 -3.74
CA PHE A 171 -5.82 13.01 -2.85
C PHE A 171 -4.42 12.35 -2.88
N ALA A 172 -3.37 13.17 -2.89
CA ALA A 172 -2.00 12.68 -2.69
C ALA A 172 -1.20 13.69 -1.85
N GLY A 173 -0.58 13.22 -0.76
CA GLY A 173 0.21 14.07 0.13
C GLY A 173 0.41 13.44 1.52
N LEU A 174 1.01 14.20 2.44
CA LEU A 174 1.31 13.71 3.78
C LEU A 174 0.03 13.55 4.64
N ARG A 175 -0.03 12.45 5.39
CA ARG A 175 -0.99 12.21 6.47
C ARG A 175 -0.26 11.60 7.66
N GLU A 176 -0.80 11.81 8.86
CA GLU A 176 -0.37 11.01 10.02
C GLU A 176 -0.61 9.54 9.69
N ASP A 177 0.34 8.68 10.05
CA ASP A 177 0.28 7.26 9.76
C ASP A 177 -0.92 6.62 10.49
N PRO A 178 -1.91 6.05 9.76
CA PRO A 178 -3.07 5.44 10.38
C PRO A 178 -2.78 4.04 10.94
N PHE A 179 -1.61 3.46 10.66
CA PHE A 179 -1.23 2.18 11.23
C PHE A 179 -0.98 2.30 12.74
N PHE A 180 -1.51 1.36 13.50
CA PHE A 180 -1.33 1.32 14.96
C PHE A 180 -0.67 0.02 15.36
N PHE A 181 0.46 0.10 16.06
CA PHE A 181 1.09 -1.10 16.61
C PHE A 181 1.90 -0.83 17.88
N ASP A 182 1.61 -1.61 18.93
CA ASP A 182 2.40 -1.64 20.15
C ASP A 182 3.60 -2.59 19.99
N VAL A 183 4.62 -2.08 19.29
CA VAL A 183 5.88 -2.78 19.01
C VAL A 183 6.57 -3.23 20.31
N GLU A 184 6.48 -2.44 21.38
CA GLU A 184 7.07 -2.79 22.66
C GLU A 184 6.37 -4.02 23.27
N ALA A 185 5.04 -4.01 23.33
CA ALA A 185 4.27 -5.15 23.81
C ALA A 185 4.52 -6.39 22.94
N PHE A 186 4.63 -6.24 21.62
CA PHE A 186 4.98 -7.34 20.72
C PHE A 186 6.31 -8.00 21.11
N PHE A 187 7.38 -7.21 21.31
CA PHE A 187 8.67 -7.76 21.72
C PHE A 187 8.62 -8.46 23.09
N ARG A 188 7.81 -7.93 24.04
CA ARG A 188 7.62 -8.56 25.35
C ARG A 188 6.85 -9.89 25.25
N VAL A 189 5.78 -9.94 24.47
CA VAL A 189 5.01 -11.17 24.18
C VAL A 189 5.93 -12.21 23.56
N ARG A 190 6.75 -11.82 22.56
CA ARG A 190 7.71 -12.71 21.91
C ARG A 190 8.76 -13.23 22.87
N ALA A 191 9.33 -12.37 23.73
CA ALA A 191 10.29 -12.80 24.75
C ALA A 191 9.67 -13.80 25.75
N GLY A 192 8.42 -13.59 26.15
CA GLY A 192 7.66 -14.53 26.98
C GLY A 192 7.47 -15.89 26.29
N ALA A 193 7.07 -15.89 25.02
CA ALA A 193 6.91 -17.11 24.22
C ALA A 193 8.23 -17.88 24.03
N LEU A 194 9.37 -17.18 23.98
CA LEU A 194 10.71 -17.75 23.89
C LEU A 194 11.30 -18.13 25.26
N GLY A 195 10.62 -17.87 26.37
CA GLY A 195 11.13 -18.12 27.72
C GLY A 195 12.31 -17.22 28.13
N THR A 196 12.60 -16.17 27.35
CA THR A 196 13.66 -15.20 27.61
C THR A 196 13.17 -13.96 28.36
N GLY A 197 11.87 -13.90 28.64
CA GLY A 197 11.21 -12.83 29.37
C GLY A 197 9.94 -13.32 30.09
N PRO A 198 9.28 -12.45 30.85
CA PRO A 198 8.01 -12.79 31.49
C PRO A 198 6.92 -13.06 30.45
N ALA A 199 6.09 -14.08 30.69
CA ALA A 199 4.90 -14.33 29.88
C ALA A 199 3.88 -13.22 30.11
N VAL A 200 3.64 -12.40 29.09
CA VAL A 200 2.68 -11.29 29.10
C VAL A 200 1.85 -11.29 27.82
N GLY A 201 0.69 -10.66 27.83
CA GLY A 201 -0.12 -10.38 26.64
C GLY A 201 0.10 -8.97 26.11
N PHE A 202 -0.61 -8.64 25.02
CA PHE A 202 -0.73 -7.25 24.57
C PHE A 202 -1.44 -6.39 25.61
N ARG A 203 -1.09 -5.11 25.66
CA ARG A 203 -1.76 -4.13 26.52
C ARG A 203 -3.22 -3.95 26.06
N PRO A 204 -4.16 -3.64 26.96
CA PRO A 204 -5.47 -3.15 26.57
C PRO A 204 -5.34 -1.93 25.65
N ALA A 205 -6.29 -1.73 24.72
CA ALA A 205 -6.21 -0.66 23.72
C ALA A 205 -6.01 0.75 24.33
N ALA A 206 -6.59 1.01 25.50
CA ALA A 206 -6.45 2.30 26.20
C ALA A 206 -5.05 2.57 26.78
N GLU A 207 -4.21 1.53 26.92
CA GLU A 207 -2.86 1.60 27.49
C GLU A 207 -1.78 1.29 26.45
N ALA A 208 -2.17 0.82 25.27
CA ALA A 208 -1.27 0.41 24.22
C ALA A 208 -0.51 1.63 23.66
N ILE A 209 0.78 1.44 23.42
CA ILE A 209 1.68 2.50 22.97
C ILE A 209 1.81 2.42 21.46
N ASP A 210 1.26 3.41 20.78
CA ASP A 210 1.37 3.49 19.33
C ASP A 210 2.78 3.93 18.91
N PHE A 211 3.49 3.03 18.22
CA PHE A 211 4.80 3.32 17.67
C PHE A 211 4.78 4.34 16.51
N ALA A 212 3.70 4.35 15.71
CA ALA A 212 3.60 5.21 14.53
C ALA A 212 3.12 6.63 14.88
N LYS A 213 2.54 6.82 16.05
CA LYS A 213 1.98 8.09 16.52
C LYS A 213 2.93 9.27 16.32
N GLY A 214 2.43 10.28 15.62
CA GLY A 214 3.14 11.52 15.33
C GLY A 214 4.16 11.43 14.18
N TYR A 215 4.31 10.26 13.56
CA TYR A 215 4.93 10.14 12.25
C TYR A 215 3.90 10.27 11.14
N ASN A 216 4.37 10.75 10.00
CA ASN A 216 3.60 10.80 8.77
C ASN A 216 3.99 9.66 7.83
N VAL A 217 3.13 9.45 6.85
CA VAL A 217 3.34 8.72 5.60
C VAL A 217 2.96 9.61 4.43
N ASN A 218 3.51 9.32 3.26
CA ASN A 218 2.97 9.78 2.00
C ASN A 218 1.76 8.91 1.63
N ALA A 219 0.56 9.49 1.62
CA ALA A 219 -0.67 8.79 1.31
C ALA A 219 -1.17 9.14 -0.10
N ILE A 220 -1.55 8.11 -0.85
CA ILE A 220 -2.33 8.21 -2.08
C ILE A 220 -3.71 7.68 -1.78
N VAL A 221 -4.74 8.51 -1.91
CA VAL A 221 -6.13 8.16 -1.62
C VAL A 221 -6.97 8.33 -2.88
N LEU A 222 -7.63 7.26 -3.31
CA LEU A 222 -8.56 7.25 -4.43
C LEU A 222 -9.95 6.88 -3.93
N ARG A 223 -10.93 7.76 -4.17
CA ARG A 223 -12.34 7.42 -4.10
C ARG A 223 -12.76 6.93 -5.49
N VAL A 224 -13.09 5.64 -5.57
CA VAL A 224 -13.36 4.95 -6.83
C VAL A 224 -14.80 4.40 -6.84
N PRO A 225 -15.64 4.81 -7.80
CA PRO A 225 -16.96 4.21 -7.95
C PRO A 225 -16.90 2.71 -8.24
N ILE A 226 -17.76 1.93 -7.59
CA ILE A 226 -17.89 0.48 -7.87
C ILE A 226 -18.27 0.26 -9.34
N ALA A 227 -19.05 1.17 -9.94
CA ALA A 227 -19.40 1.11 -11.36
C ALA A 227 -18.16 1.16 -12.29
N PHE A 228 -17.17 2.00 -11.94
CA PHE A 228 -15.89 2.05 -12.65
C PHE A 228 -15.17 0.71 -12.59
N LEU A 229 -15.02 0.18 -11.37
CA LEU A 229 -14.35 -1.09 -11.09
C LEU A 229 -15.05 -2.27 -11.75
N ALA A 230 -16.38 -2.32 -11.71
CA ALA A 230 -17.17 -3.41 -12.26
C ALA A 230 -17.10 -3.51 -13.79
N GLY A 231 -16.79 -2.43 -14.52
CA GLY A 231 -16.62 -2.48 -15.98
C GLY A 231 -17.85 -3.00 -16.74
N GLY A 232 -19.06 -2.84 -16.18
CA GLY A 232 -20.31 -3.37 -16.75
C GLY A 232 -20.58 -4.85 -16.47
N THR A 233 -19.69 -5.57 -15.79
CA THR A 233 -19.88 -6.98 -15.41
C THR A 233 -20.89 -7.16 -14.27
N GLY A 234 -21.16 -6.09 -13.51
CA GLY A 234 -21.96 -6.14 -12.29
C GLY A 234 -21.20 -6.65 -11.05
N ALA A 235 -19.87 -6.83 -11.13
CA ALA A 235 -19.05 -7.26 -10.00
C ALA A 235 -19.22 -6.35 -8.77
N GLN A 236 -19.28 -6.96 -7.59
CA GLN A 236 -19.38 -6.29 -6.28
C GLN A 236 -18.30 -6.76 -5.29
N VAL A 237 -17.48 -7.72 -5.70
CA VAL A 237 -16.39 -8.29 -4.90
C VAL A 237 -15.10 -8.10 -5.66
N PHE A 238 -14.07 -7.64 -4.96
CA PHE A 238 -12.80 -7.25 -5.56
C PHE A 238 -11.63 -7.75 -4.71
N ASP A 239 -10.68 -8.44 -5.35
CA ASP A 239 -9.35 -8.65 -4.77
C ASP A 239 -8.51 -7.40 -5.10
N VAL A 240 -7.79 -6.85 -4.13
CA VAL A 240 -6.99 -5.63 -4.29
C VAL A 240 -5.58 -5.84 -3.73
N TRP A 241 -4.57 -5.42 -4.48
CA TRP A 241 -3.18 -5.39 -4.04
C TRP A 241 -2.45 -4.19 -4.64
N GLU A 242 -1.25 -3.92 -4.14
CA GLU A 242 -0.45 -2.77 -4.53
C GLU A 242 0.93 -3.19 -5.00
N THR A 243 1.49 -2.40 -5.92
CA THR A 243 2.91 -2.46 -6.26
C THR A 243 3.51 -1.06 -6.37
N ILE A 244 4.79 -0.97 -6.02
CA ILE A 244 5.64 0.15 -6.43
C ILE A 244 6.71 -0.43 -7.35
N SER A 245 6.80 0.10 -8.56
CA SER A 245 7.82 -0.30 -9.53
C SER A 245 8.62 0.89 -10.01
N ILE A 246 9.90 0.67 -10.31
CA ILE A 246 10.80 1.65 -10.90
C ILE A 246 11.41 1.03 -12.18
N PRO A 247 11.81 1.85 -13.18
CA PRO A 247 12.51 1.36 -14.35
C PRO A 247 13.74 0.52 -13.98
N ASP A 248 13.97 -0.54 -14.76
CA ASP A 248 15.16 -1.37 -14.59
C ASP A 248 16.43 -0.56 -14.94
N LEU A 249 17.24 -0.25 -13.91
CA LEU A 249 18.45 0.56 -14.04
C LEU A 249 19.54 -0.11 -14.91
N VAL A 250 19.39 -1.38 -15.28
CA VAL A 250 20.34 -2.13 -16.12
C VAL A 250 20.22 -1.76 -17.61
N THR A 251 19.20 -1.00 -18.01
CA THR A 251 18.93 -0.69 -19.43
C THR A 251 19.00 0.78 -19.81
N ALA A 252 19.60 1.64 -18.99
CA ALA A 252 19.96 2.98 -19.44
C ALA A 252 21.14 2.88 -20.44
N PRO A 253 21.03 3.44 -21.67
CA PRO A 253 22.13 3.45 -22.64
C PRO A 253 23.34 4.27 -22.17
#